data_AF-A0A6S6T4D7-F1
#
_entry.id   AF-A0A6S6T4D7-F1
#
_cell.length_a   1.000
_cell.length_b   1.000
_cell.length_c   1.000
_cell.angle_alpha   90.00
_cell.angle_beta   90.00
_cell.angle_gamma   90.00
#
_symmetry.space_group_name_H-M   'P 1'
#
loop_
_entity.id
_entity.type
_entity.pdbx_description
1 polymer ?
#
loop_
_entity_poly.entity_id
_entity_poly.type
_entity_poly.pdbx_seq_one_letter_code
_entity_poly.pdbx_strand_id
1 'polypeptide(L)'
;MAVQAYFEDIDYEIIRILKSSKESVRICVAWINGQIYAPILNELAHKGVTVELIFDNNKTNLNHGVPVSPLYKSYPIKTRLSSSFMHNKFCLVDNSILITGSFNWSQKAKHSFENIIVIRKEFKIIKDFLHEFYDLIEYYNAFTLNKVRKCSCGSNLFNLGVLGYESGKYDESKVDIWSVCVKNGHVVHLGEEYEQYLHSHLGIKDEIEVDDGIYDKESMILEFQQEQSKIKSLQQYFNNRSGNKIHAVGSVVMDNWNEHMEWGEEPEYVVNIFWRDMYFRKIIPDTLYDDGYDGIHSIIAKHV
;
A
#
# COMPACT_ATOMS: atom_id res chain seq x y z
N MET A 1 -23.86 -10.21 16.08
CA MET A 1 -22.93 -11.01 15.27
C MET A 1 -21.84 -10.07 14.75
N ALA A 2 -20.57 -10.46 14.89
CA ALA A 2 -19.43 -9.65 14.45
C ALA A 2 -19.30 -9.64 12.91
N VAL A 3 -19.73 -10.71 12.24
CA VAL A 3 -19.67 -10.85 10.78
C VAL A 3 -21.03 -11.25 10.23
N GLN A 4 -21.47 -10.63 9.14
CA GLN A 4 -22.72 -10.94 8.45
C GLN A 4 -22.55 -10.83 6.93
N ALA A 5 -23.01 -11.84 6.19
CA ALA A 5 -23.04 -11.81 4.74
C ALA A 5 -24.44 -11.41 4.24
N TYR A 6 -24.46 -10.69 3.12
CA TYR A 6 -25.67 -10.29 2.41
C TYR A 6 -25.54 -10.58 0.92
N PHE A 7 -26.59 -11.15 0.36
CA PHE A 7 -26.69 -11.53 -1.06
C PHE A 7 -27.90 -10.86 -1.75
N GLU A 8 -28.79 -10.26 -0.96
CA GLU A 8 -30.01 -9.58 -1.39
C GLU A 8 -30.08 -8.21 -0.72
N ASP A 9 -30.80 -7.27 -1.33
CA ASP A 9 -30.99 -5.88 -0.83
C ASP A 9 -29.69 -5.17 -0.41
N ILE A 10 -28.58 -5.51 -1.09
CA ILE A 10 -27.24 -5.06 -0.74
C ILE A 10 -27.13 -3.53 -0.64
N ASP A 11 -27.71 -2.80 -1.60
CA ASP A 11 -27.72 -1.33 -1.57
C ASP A 11 -28.47 -0.77 -0.35
N TYR A 12 -29.58 -1.40 0.05
CA TYR A 12 -30.32 -0.97 1.23
C TYR A 12 -29.47 -1.12 2.49
N GLU A 13 -28.77 -2.24 2.62
CA GLU A 13 -27.89 -2.53 3.76
C GLU A 13 -26.70 -1.57 3.82
N ILE A 14 -26.05 -1.30 2.69
CA ILE A 14 -24.97 -0.29 2.60
C ILE A 14 -25.50 1.07 3.07
N ILE A 15 -26.61 1.55 2.50
CA ILE A 15 -27.18 2.86 2.83
C ILE A 15 -27.56 2.94 4.32
N ARG A 16 -28.16 1.88 4.86
CA ARG A 16 -28.52 1.78 6.28
C ARG A 16 -27.31 1.93 7.19
N ILE A 17 -26.21 1.25 6.86
CA ILE A 17 -24.97 1.32 7.63
C ILE A 17 -24.33 2.71 7.50
N LEU A 18 -24.24 3.27 6.29
CA LEU A 18 -23.72 4.61 6.07
C LEU A 18 -24.47 5.66 6.90
N LYS A 19 -25.80 5.62 6.89
CA LYS A 19 -26.65 6.55 7.67
C LYS A 19 -26.51 6.40 9.19
N SER A 20 -26.00 5.26 9.66
CA SER A 20 -25.74 5.06 11.09
C SER A 20 -24.45 5.72 11.58
N SER A 21 -23.56 6.14 10.66
CA SER A 21 -22.26 6.73 10.97
C SER A 21 -22.36 7.98 11.83
N LYS A 22 -21.39 8.14 12.73
CA LYS A 22 -21.26 9.29 13.63
C LYS A 22 -19.93 10.03 13.51
N GLU A 23 -18.90 9.39 12.97
CA GLU A 23 -17.53 9.93 13.00
C GLU A 23 -16.93 10.00 11.60
N SER A 24 -16.92 8.88 10.86
CA SER A 24 -16.26 8.81 9.56
C SER A 24 -16.84 7.76 8.62
N VAL A 25 -16.78 8.07 7.32
CA VAL A 25 -17.09 7.15 6.22
C VAL A 25 -15.97 7.25 5.19
N ARG A 26 -15.27 6.13 4.97
CA ARG A 26 -14.22 6.00 3.96
C ARG A 26 -14.62 4.95 2.95
N ILE A 27 -14.89 5.37 1.72
CA ILE A 27 -15.41 4.50 0.67
C ILE A 27 -14.31 4.30 -0.37
N CYS A 28 -14.00 3.05 -0.71
CA CYS A 28 -13.07 2.69 -1.77
C CYS A 28 -13.75 1.70 -2.73
N VAL A 29 -14.28 2.21 -3.84
CA VAL A 29 -15.09 1.41 -4.78
C VAL A 29 -14.72 1.68 -6.23
N ALA A 30 -14.62 0.61 -7.03
CA ALA A 30 -14.32 0.74 -8.45
C ALA A 30 -15.36 1.62 -9.20
N TRP A 31 -16.64 1.43 -8.92
CA TRP A 31 -17.73 2.23 -9.48
C TRP A 31 -18.72 2.67 -8.42
N ILE A 32 -19.18 3.91 -8.55
CA ILE A 32 -20.18 4.51 -7.65
C ILE A 32 -21.25 5.26 -8.44
N ASN A 33 -22.49 5.21 -7.99
CA ASN A 33 -23.60 5.95 -8.56
C ASN A 33 -23.87 7.23 -7.76
N GLY A 34 -23.52 8.38 -8.33
CA GLY A 34 -23.70 9.69 -7.71
C GLY A 34 -25.16 10.05 -7.42
N GLN A 35 -26.12 9.59 -8.22
CA GLN A 35 -27.54 9.90 -7.99
C GLN A 35 -28.05 9.28 -6.68
N ILE A 36 -27.52 8.11 -6.31
CA ILE A 36 -27.90 7.39 -5.08
C ILE A 36 -27.05 7.88 -3.90
N TYR A 37 -25.73 7.89 -4.08
CA TYR A 37 -24.81 8.04 -2.96
C TYR A 37 -24.48 9.51 -2.65
N ALA A 38 -24.43 10.42 -3.62
CA ALA A 38 -24.06 11.81 -3.34
C ALA A 38 -24.99 12.53 -2.35
N PRO A 39 -26.33 12.37 -2.38
CA PRO A 39 -27.22 12.95 -1.37
C PRO A 39 -26.91 12.44 0.05
N ILE A 40 -26.60 11.15 0.17
CA ILE A 40 -26.27 10.51 1.46
C ILE A 40 -24.94 11.04 1.99
N LEU A 41 -23.92 11.11 1.15
CA LEU A 41 -22.61 11.65 1.53
C LEU A 41 -22.69 13.12 1.93
N ASN A 42 -23.48 13.92 1.21
CA ASN A 42 -23.75 15.31 1.60
C ASN A 42 -24.46 15.38 2.95
N GLU A 43 -25.48 14.56 3.19
CA GLU A 43 -26.20 14.53 4.47
C GLU A 43 -25.26 14.20 5.64
N LEU A 44 -24.39 13.20 5.46
CA LEU A 44 -23.39 12.80 6.46
C LEU A 44 -22.37 13.91 6.74
N ALA A 45 -21.83 14.53 5.69
CA ALA A 45 -20.88 15.62 5.84
C ALA A 45 -21.48 16.83 6.59
N HIS A 46 -22.74 17.19 6.33
CA HIS A 46 -23.44 18.24 7.08
C HIS A 46 -23.67 17.88 8.55
N LYS A 47 -23.74 16.59 8.89
CA LYS A 47 -23.81 16.10 10.28
C LYS A 47 -22.46 16.10 10.98
N GLY A 48 -21.38 16.52 10.32
CA GLY A 48 -20.02 16.54 10.85
C GLY A 48 -19.26 15.22 10.69
N VAL A 49 -19.81 14.25 9.95
CA VAL A 49 -19.11 13.00 9.63
C VAL A 49 -18.01 13.28 8.61
N THR A 50 -16.80 12.79 8.88
CA THR A 50 -15.68 12.88 7.93
C THR A 50 -15.91 11.93 6.78
N VAL A 51 -16.05 12.45 5.56
CA VAL A 51 -16.30 11.62 4.36
C VAL A 51 -15.11 11.69 3.40
N GLU A 52 -14.58 10.53 3.04
CA GLU A 52 -13.48 10.36 2.10
C GLU A 52 -13.83 9.27 1.09
N LEU A 53 -13.63 9.54 -0.20
CA LEU A 53 -14.06 8.66 -1.28
C LEU A 53 -12.93 8.41 -2.28
N ILE A 54 -12.60 7.14 -2.50
CA ILE A 54 -11.67 6.66 -3.51
C ILE A 54 -12.48 5.90 -4.56
N PHE A 55 -12.28 6.23 -5.83
CA PHE A 55 -12.91 5.52 -6.95
C PHE A 55 -12.02 5.47 -8.18
N ASP A 56 -12.34 4.60 -9.13
CA ASP A 56 -11.56 4.48 -10.36
C ASP A 56 -11.81 5.65 -11.31
N ASN A 57 -10.75 6.26 -11.84
CA ASN A 57 -10.83 7.40 -12.75
C ASN A 57 -11.14 6.95 -14.18
N ASN A 58 -12.39 6.55 -14.42
CA ASN A 58 -12.89 6.09 -15.71
C ASN A 58 -14.09 6.91 -16.21
N LYS A 59 -14.44 6.72 -17.49
CA LYS A 59 -15.56 7.40 -18.15
C LYS A 59 -16.90 7.17 -17.45
N THR A 60 -17.12 6.00 -16.86
CA THR A 60 -18.37 5.66 -16.17
C THR A 60 -18.54 6.53 -14.91
N ASN A 61 -17.50 6.63 -14.08
CA ASN A 61 -17.52 7.48 -12.89
C ASN A 61 -17.51 8.97 -13.24
N LEU A 62 -16.89 9.38 -14.36
CA LEU A 62 -17.01 10.77 -14.83
C LEU A 62 -18.45 11.15 -15.20
N ASN A 63 -19.22 10.24 -15.79
CA ASN A 63 -20.58 10.51 -16.25
C ASN A 63 -21.67 10.27 -15.19
N HIS A 64 -21.44 9.31 -14.29
CA HIS A 64 -22.47 8.81 -13.36
C HIS A 64 -21.98 8.72 -11.90
N GLY A 65 -20.73 9.06 -11.63
CA GLY A 65 -20.13 9.01 -10.30
C GLY A 65 -20.58 10.14 -9.39
N VAL A 66 -19.98 10.19 -8.21
CA VAL A 66 -20.22 11.24 -7.22
C VAL A 66 -19.54 12.53 -7.70
N PRO A 67 -20.26 13.68 -7.75
CA PRO A 67 -19.67 14.94 -8.15
C PRO A 67 -18.65 15.43 -7.12
N VAL A 68 -17.71 16.27 -7.55
CA VAL A 68 -16.80 16.95 -6.62
C VAL A 68 -17.59 17.85 -5.69
N SER A 69 -17.31 17.79 -4.39
CA SER A 69 -17.96 18.59 -3.35
C SER A 69 -16.91 19.14 -2.39
N PRO A 70 -17.06 20.39 -1.90
CA PRO A 70 -16.19 20.91 -0.84
C PRO A 70 -16.45 20.25 0.53
N LEU A 71 -17.57 19.53 0.68
CA LEU A 71 -17.99 18.92 1.95
C LEU A 71 -17.26 17.61 2.26
N TYR A 72 -16.63 16.99 1.27
CA TYR A 72 -15.93 15.71 1.42
C TYR A 72 -14.76 15.61 0.46
N LYS A 73 -13.80 14.73 0.76
CA LYS A 73 -12.63 14.52 -0.08
C LYS A 73 -12.87 13.39 -1.06
N SER A 74 -12.43 13.57 -2.30
CA SER A 74 -12.50 12.53 -3.33
C SER A 74 -11.17 12.35 -4.05
N TYR A 75 -10.85 11.10 -4.37
CA TYR A 75 -9.57 10.67 -4.91
C TYR A 75 -9.82 9.74 -6.12
N PRO A 76 -9.97 10.28 -7.34
CA PRO A 76 -10.13 9.49 -8.55
C PRO A 76 -8.79 8.84 -8.94
N ILE A 77 -8.65 7.54 -8.68
CA ILE A 77 -7.43 6.76 -8.90
C ILE A 77 -7.27 6.44 -10.38
N LYS A 78 -6.14 6.84 -10.95
CA LYS A 78 -5.73 6.41 -12.29
C LYS A 78 -4.60 5.39 -12.19
N THR A 79 -4.70 4.32 -12.94
CA THR A 79 -3.64 3.32 -13.07
C THR A 79 -2.70 3.67 -14.22
N ARG A 80 -1.50 3.09 -14.19
CA ARG A 80 -0.49 3.31 -15.25
C ARG A 80 -0.76 2.50 -16.50
N LEU A 81 -1.25 1.28 -16.31
CA LEU A 81 -1.60 0.37 -17.39
C LEU A 81 -3.04 0.65 -17.77
N SER A 82 -3.28 0.95 -19.04
CA SER A 82 -4.61 1.26 -19.57
C SER A 82 -5.64 0.15 -19.37
N SER A 83 -5.19 -1.10 -19.18
CA SER A 83 -6.03 -2.26 -18.91
C SER A 83 -6.26 -2.55 -17.42
N SER A 84 -5.53 -1.87 -16.52
CA SER A 84 -5.69 -2.03 -15.07
C SER A 84 -6.56 -0.90 -14.52
N PHE A 85 -7.21 -1.13 -13.38
CA PHE A 85 -8.08 -0.15 -12.73
C PHE A 85 -8.13 -0.42 -11.22
N MET A 86 -8.51 0.58 -10.43
CA MET A 86 -8.70 0.41 -8.98
C MET A 86 -9.99 -0.40 -8.77
N HIS A 87 -9.83 -1.69 -8.46
CA HIS A 87 -10.96 -2.64 -8.40
C HIS A 87 -11.45 -2.96 -6.99
N ASN A 88 -10.91 -2.29 -5.96
CA ASN A 88 -11.34 -2.48 -4.58
C ASN A 88 -12.82 -2.08 -4.42
N LYS A 89 -13.49 -2.74 -3.48
CA LYS A 89 -14.91 -2.52 -3.14
C LYS A 89 -15.10 -2.71 -1.65
N PHE A 90 -14.68 -1.70 -0.89
CA PHE A 90 -14.85 -1.70 0.55
C PHE A 90 -15.26 -0.32 1.07
N CYS A 91 -15.83 -0.31 2.26
CA CYS A 91 -16.17 0.90 2.99
C CYS A 91 -15.88 0.69 4.46
N LEU A 92 -15.21 1.66 5.08
CA LEU A 92 -14.97 1.72 6.51
C LEU A 92 -15.90 2.76 7.12
N VAL A 93 -16.63 2.38 8.16
CA VAL A 93 -17.52 3.28 8.91
C VAL A 93 -17.08 3.34 10.37
N ASP A 94 -16.84 4.56 10.85
CA ASP A 94 -16.45 4.92 12.22
C ASP A 94 -15.27 4.10 12.78
N ASN A 95 -14.33 3.68 11.91
CA ASN A 95 -13.20 2.80 12.22
C ASN A 95 -13.61 1.51 12.98
N SER A 96 -14.86 1.07 12.82
CA SER A 96 -15.44 -0.01 13.62
C SER A 96 -16.24 -1.00 12.78
N ILE A 97 -16.57 -0.63 11.54
CA ILE A 97 -17.34 -1.44 10.62
C ILE A 97 -16.61 -1.44 9.28
N LEU A 98 -16.36 -2.63 8.74
CA LEU A 98 -15.87 -2.85 7.39
C LEU A 98 -16.99 -3.49 6.58
N ILE A 99 -17.33 -2.88 5.44
CA ILE A 99 -18.15 -3.49 4.39
C ILE A 99 -17.20 -3.85 3.26
N THR A 100 -17.21 -5.08 2.78
CA THR A 100 -16.40 -5.50 1.62
C THR A 100 -17.11 -6.58 0.82
N GLY A 101 -16.80 -6.75 -0.47
CA GLY A 101 -17.42 -7.78 -1.29
C GLY A 101 -17.21 -7.58 -2.78
N SER A 102 -18.02 -8.28 -3.58
CA SER A 102 -17.99 -8.17 -5.03
C SER A 102 -18.87 -7.03 -5.56
N PHE A 103 -19.83 -6.57 -4.76
CA PHE A 103 -20.82 -5.57 -5.14
C PHE A 103 -20.21 -4.19 -5.47
N ASN A 104 -20.35 -3.78 -6.73
CA ASN A 104 -20.08 -2.39 -7.13
C ASN A 104 -21.22 -1.47 -6.72
N TRP A 105 -20.91 -0.25 -6.29
CA TRP A 105 -21.92 0.73 -5.83
C TRP A 105 -22.61 1.44 -7.01
N SER A 106 -22.91 0.67 -8.07
CA SER A 106 -23.44 1.12 -9.35
C SER A 106 -24.85 0.56 -9.57
N GLN A 107 -25.64 1.20 -10.43
CA GLN A 107 -27.01 0.72 -10.70
C GLN A 107 -27.05 -0.68 -11.34
N LYS A 108 -26.04 -1.06 -12.11
CA LYS A 108 -25.99 -2.37 -12.79
C LYS A 108 -25.79 -3.54 -11.82
N ALA A 109 -25.05 -3.32 -10.74
CA ALA A 109 -24.76 -4.37 -9.76
C ALA A 109 -26.03 -4.89 -9.07
N LYS A 110 -27.08 -4.07 -8.96
CA LYS A 110 -28.40 -4.46 -8.42
C LYS A 110 -29.04 -5.67 -9.12
N HIS A 111 -28.72 -5.88 -10.39
CA HIS A 111 -29.28 -6.97 -11.19
C HIS A 111 -28.29 -8.12 -11.41
N SER A 112 -27.13 -8.06 -10.75
CA SER A 112 -26.07 -9.07 -10.84
C SER A 112 -26.06 -9.93 -9.58
N PHE A 113 -25.57 -11.17 -9.69
CA PHE A 113 -25.31 -12.01 -8.51
C PHE A 113 -24.04 -11.51 -7.83
N GLU A 114 -24.21 -10.82 -6.71
CA GLU A 114 -23.15 -10.12 -5.99
C GLU A 114 -23.32 -10.37 -4.48
N ASN A 115 -22.29 -10.07 -3.70
CA ASN A 115 -22.36 -10.17 -2.26
C ASN A 115 -21.60 -9.04 -1.56
N ILE A 116 -21.97 -8.82 -0.30
CA ILE A 116 -21.15 -8.09 0.67
C ILE A 116 -21.02 -8.87 1.97
N ILE A 117 -19.94 -8.61 2.69
CA ILE A 117 -19.72 -9.02 4.06
C ILE A 117 -19.59 -7.74 4.89
N VAL A 118 -20.32 -7.69 5.99
CA VAL A 118 -20.24 -6.63 6.99
C VAL A 118 -19.56 -7.20 8.22
N ILE A 119 -18.39 -6.66 8.54
CA ILE A 119 -17.54 -7.04 9.66
C ILE A 119 -17.57 -5.88 10.67
N ARG A 120 -17.80 -6.18 11.95
CA ARG A 120 -17.97 -5.19 13.02
C ARG A 120 -17.04 -5.52 14.18
N LYS A 121 -16.29 -4.52 14.64
CA LYS A 121 -15.35 -4.59 15.78
C LYS A 121 -14.22 -5.62 15.63
N GLU A 122 -13.90 -6.01 14.39
CA GLU A 122 -12.69 -6.76 14.09
C GLU A 122 -11.57 -5.77 13.76
N PHE A 123 -10.93 -5.22 14.78
CA PHE A 123 -10.06 -4.06 14.61
C PHE A 123 -8.79 -4.36 13.82
N LYS A 124 -8.26 -5.60 13.87
CA LYS A 124 -7.05 -5.99 13.11
C LYS A 124 -7.28 -5.86 11.61
N ILE A 125 -8.33 -6.50 11.08
CA ILE A 125 -8.67 -6.40 9.65
C ILE A 125 -9.10 -4.98 9.26
N ILE A 126 -9.79 -4.25 10.14
CA ILE A 126 -10.13 -2.84 9.89
C ILE A 126 -8.87 -1.99 9.71
N LYS A 127 -7.83 -2.22 10.53
CA LYS A 127 -6.52 -1.56 10.41
C LYS A 127 -5.87 -1.84 9.06
N ASP A 128 -5.86 -3.09 8.62
CA ASP A 128 -5.27 -3.47 7.32
C ASP A 128 -5.97 -2.75 6.14
N PHE A 129 -7.30 -2.65 6.18
CA PHE A 129 -8.07 -1.90 5.18
C PHE A 129 -7.88 -0.38 5.31
N LEU A 130 -7.64 0.16 6.51
CA LEU A 130 -7.25 1.56 6.69
C LEU A 130 -5.89 1.82 6.02
N HIS A 131 -4.90 0.94 6.19
CA HIS A 131 -3.62 1.05 5.51
C HIS A 131 -3.80 1.09 3.99
N GLU A 132 -4.51 0.12 3.41
CA GLU A 132 -4.75 0.11 1.95
C GLU A 132 -5.48 1.38 1.47
N PHE A 133 -6.39 1.93 2.27
CA PHE A 133 -7.09 3.18 1.93
C PHE A 133 -6.14 4.37 1.84
N TYR A 134 -5.28 4.56 2.85
CA TYR A 134 -4.34 5.68 2.89
C TYR A 134 -3.16 5.48 1.93
N ASP A 135 -2.72 4.24 1.71
CA ASP A 135 -1.78 3.86 0.67
C ASP A 135 -2.26 4.32 -0.72
N LEU A 136 -3.54 4.11 -1.04
CA LEU A 136 -4.12 4.57 -2.31
C LEU A 136 -4.20 6.10 -2.43
N ILE A 137 -4.39 6.82 -1.31
CA ILE A 137 -4.32 8.29 -1.27
C ILE A 137 -2.89 8.77 -1.55
N GLU A 138 -1.88 8.13 -0.94
CA GLU A 138 -0.47 8.46 -1.21
C GLU A 138 -0.10 8.17 -2.67
N TYR A 139 -0.56 7.04 -3.22
CA TYR A 139 -0.41 6.73 -4.63
C TYR A 139 -1.05 7.81 -5.52
N TYR A 140 -2.26 8.28 -5.19
CA TYR A 140 -2.95 9.35 -5.90
C TYR A 140 -2.13 10.65 -5.90
N ASN A 141 -1.65 11.06 -4.72
CA ASN A 141 -0.86 12.28 -4.55
C ASN A 141 0.46 12.22 -5.33
N ALA A 142 1.10 11.05 -5.36
CA ALA A 142 2.35 10.80 -6.08
C ALA A 142 2.15 10.65 -7.60
N PHE A 143 0.91 10.45 -8.08
CA PHE A 143 0.66 9.96 -9.44
C PHE A 143 1.19 10.86 -10.54
N THR A 144 0.99 12.17 -10.41
CA THR A 144 1.37 13.18 -11.40
C THR A 144 2.82 13.64 -11.26
N LEU A 145 3.39 13.51 -10.05
CA LEU A 145 4.73 14.01 -9.72
C LEU A 145 5.84 13.04 -10.11
N ASN A 146 5.53 11.75 -10.15
CA ASN A 146 6.52 10.72 -10.38
C ASN A 146 6.33 10.04 -11.75
N LYS A 147 7.39 9.43 -12.27
CA LYS A 147 7.37 8.68 -13.53
C LYS A 147 8.29 7.47 -13.42
N VAL A 148 7.82 6.33 -13.90
CA VAL A 148 8.62 5.10 -13.97
C VAL A 148 9.54 5.19 -15.19
N ARG A 149 10.84 5.11 -14.97
CA ARG A 149 11.84 5.06 -16.04
C ARG A 149 11.78 3.71 -16.76
N LYS A 150 12.25 3.69 -18.00
CA LYS A 150 12.25 2.49 -18.84
C LYS A 150 13.69 2.05 -19.10
N CYS A 151 13.91 0.75 -19.02
CA CYS A 151 15.15 0.10 -19.42
C CYS A 151 15.26 0.12 -20.96
N SER A 152 16.47 -0.07 -21.49
CA SER A 152 16.73 -0.24 -22.92
C SER A 152 15.90 -1.38 -23.55
N CYS A 153 15.58 -2.41 -22.78
CA CYS A 153 14.69 -3.51 -23.18
C CYS A 153 13.18 -3.20 -23.08
N GLY A 154 12.79 -1.99 -22.69
CA GLY A 154 11.38 -1.56 -22.54
C GLY A 154 10.71 -1.93 -21.21
N SER A 155 11.38 -2.70 -20.35
CA SER A 155 10.93 -3.01 -18.98
C SER A 155 10.94 -1.77 -18.07
N ASN A 156 10.21 -1.84 -16.95
CA ASN A 156 10.25 -0.81 -15.90
C ASN A 156 11.60 -0.85 -15.17
N LEU A 157 12.13 0.32 -14.83
CA LEU A 157 13.26 0.50 -13.94
C LEU A 157 12.81 1.04 -12.59
N PHE A 158 13.48 0.59 -11.55
CA PHE A 158 13.47 1.22 -10.23
C PHE A 158 14.90 1.31 -9.71
N ASN A 159 15.07 2.03 -8.61
CA ASN A 159 16.36 2.17 -7.96
C ASN A 159 16.26 1.51 -6.59
N LEU A 160 17.16 0.58 -6.34
CA LEU A 160 17.24 -0.23 -5.15
C LEU A 160 18.44 0.24 -4.32
N GLY A 161 18.20 0.60 -3.07
CA GLY A 161 19.26 0.72 -2.07
C GLY A 161 19.45 -0.63 -1.39
N VAL A 162 20.62 -1.23 -1.53
CA VAL A 162 20.99 -2.45 -0.82
C VAL A 162 21.80 -2.06 0.41
N LEU A 163 21.36 -2.51 1.58
CA LEU A 163 22.08 -2.26 2.82
C LEU A 163 23.24 -3.24 2.95
N GLY A 164 24.45 -2.70 3.10
CA GLY A 164 25.63 -3.47 3.48
C GLY A 164 25.75 -3.67 4.99
N TYR A 165 26.79 -4.40 5.41
CA TYR A 165 27.10 -4.62 6.82
C TYR A 165 27.45 -3.31 7.54
N GLU A 166 26.95 -3.17 8.77
CA GLU A 166 27.23 -2.03 9.64
C GLU A 166 28.73 -1.95 9.99
N SER A 167 29.29 -0.74 9.98
CA SER A 167 30.63 -0.53 10.50
C SER A 167 30.75 0.82 11.22
N GLY A 168 31.60 0.88 12.25
CA GLY A 168 31.92 2.11 12.97
C GLY A 168 31.14 2.34 14.28
N LYS A 169 31.39 3.50 14.89
CA LYS A 169 30.90 3.87 16.25
C LYS A 169 29.48 4.48 16.24
N TYR A 170 28.91 4.75 15.06
CA TYR A 170 27.71 5.56 14.88
C TYR A 170 26.60 4.87 14.06
N ASP A 171 26.60 3.54 13.95
CA ASP A 171 25.65 2.78 13.10
C ASP A 171 25.59 3.35 11.67
N GLU A 172 26.75 3.52 11.02
CA GLU A 172 26.79 3.94 9.62
C GLU A 172 26.46 2.73 8.74
N SER A 173 25.31 2.80 8.08
CA SER A 173 24.89 1.81 7.08
C SER A 173 25.35 2.30 5.71
N LYS A 174 26.21 1.51 5.07
CA LYS A 174 26.53 1.71 3.66
C LYS A 174 25.31 1.32 2.83
N VAL A 175 24.83 2.25 1.99
CA VAL A 175 23.72 2.02 1.06
C VAL A 175 24.28 2.00 -0.36
N ASP A 176 24.27 0.81 -0.96
CA ASP A 176 24.65 0.61 -2.35
C ASP A 176 23.44 0.81 -3.26
N ILE A 177 23.52 1.79 -4.15
CA ILE A 177 22.39 2.18 -5.00
C ILE A 177 22.55 1.55 -6.38
N TRP A 178 21.54 0.78 -6.78
CA TRP A 178 21.46 0.10 -8.06
C TRP A 178 20.21 0.52 -8.84
N SER A 179 20.31 0.68 -10.15
CA SER A 179 19.15 0.72 -11.03
C SER A 179 18.85 -0.69 -11.50
N VAL A 180 17.61 -1.17 -11.29
CA VAL A 180 17.21 -2.56 -11.54
C VAL A 180 16.04 -2.62 -12.52
N CYS A 181 16.18 -3.47 -13.53
CA CYS A 181 15.15 -3.79 -14.51
C CYS A 181 14.23 -4.91 -14.00
N VAL A 182 12.93 -4.62 -13.92
CA VAL A 182 11.96 -5.55 -13.30
C VAL A 182 11.82 -6.89 -14.02
N LYS A 183 11.79 -6.93 -15.36
CA LYS A 183 11.49 -8.16 -16.11
C LYS A 183 12.70 -8.99 -16.52
N ASN A 184 13.82 -8.31 -16.82
CA ASN A 184 14.99 -8.95 -17.45
C ASN A 184 16.25 -8.78 -16.60
N GLY A 185 16.11 -8.32 -15.35
CA GLY A 185 17.20 -8.24 -14.38
C GLY A 185 18.44 -7.43 -14.77
N HIS A 186 18.42 -6.62 -15.83
CA HIS A 186 19.51 -5.69 -16.12
C HIS A 186 19.74 -4.74 -14.93
N VAL A 187 20.99 -4.66 -14.46
CA VAL A 187 21.38 -3.77 -13.37
C VAL A 187 22.41 -2.76 -13.81
N VAL A 188 22.41 -1.59 -13.17
CA VAL A 188 23.46 -0.58 -13.29
C VAL A 188 23.78 -0.05 -11.90
N HIS A 189 25.04 -0.12 -11.49
CA HIS A 189 25.49 0.48 -10.23
C HIS A 189 25.49 2.01 -10.36
N LEU A 190 24.77 2.69 -9.47
CA LEU A 190 24.61 4.15 -9.49
C LEU A 190 25.55 4.86 -8.51
N GLY A 191 26.02 4.18 -7.47
CA GLY A 191 26.93 4.73 -6.47
C GLY A 191 26.74 4.13 -5.09
N GLU A 192 27.57 4.57 -4.15
CA GLU A 192 27.53 4.18 -2.75
C GLU A 192 27.35 5.44 -1.91
N GLU A 193 26.42 5.42 -0.95
CA GLU A 193 26.16 6.52 -0.03
C GLU A 193 26.20 5.97 1.40
N TYR A 194 26.75 6.75 2.36
CA TYR A 194 26.79 6.36 3.77
C TYR A 194 25.65 7.04 4.50
N GLU A 195 24.87 6.26 5.24
CA GLU A 195 23.72 6.76 5.99
C GLU A 195 23.87 6.55 7.47
N GLN A 196 23.56 7.59 8.23
CA GLN A 196 23.54 7.55 9.69
C GLN A 196 22.14 7.20 10.18
N TYR A 197 22.06 6.27 11.13
CA TYR A 197 20.81 5.89 11.81
C TYR A 197 19.72 5.31 10.91
N LEU A 198 20.07 4.72 9.76
CA LEU A 198 19.08 4.20 8.82
C LEU A 198 18.20 3.11 9.45
N HIS A 199 18.77 2.24 10.29
CA HIS A 199 18.01 1.21 11.02
C HIS A 199 16.99 1.78 12.01
N SER A 200 17.31 2.90 12.67
CA SER A 200 16.35 3.62 13.54
C SER A 200 15.20 4.21 12.73
N HIS A 201 15.48 4.76 11.54
CA HIS A 201 14.44 5.27 10.65
C HIS A 201 13.58 4.13 10.08
N LEU A 202 14.18 2.99 9.78
CA LEU A 202 13.51 1.79 9.27
C LEU A 202 12.68 1.06 10.34
N GLY A 203 12.76 1.49 11.61
CA GLY A 203 12.05 0.86 12.72
C GLY A 203 12.52 -0.57 13.02
N ILE A 204 13.70 -0.98 12.53
CA ILE A 204 14.24 -2.34 12.70
C ILE A 204 14.59 -2.62 14.18
N LYS A 205 14.81 -1.57 14.99
CA LYS A 205 15.10 -1.67 16.43
C LYS A 205 13.89 -1.44 17.34
N ASP A 206 12.71 -1.15 16.78
CA ASP A 206 11.51 -0.89 17.57
C ASP A 206 10.74 -2.21 17.78
N GLU A 207 11.06 -2.95 18.84
CA GLU A 207 10.13 -3.97 19.33
C GLU A 207 8.83 -3.28 19.77
N ILE A 208 7.73 -3.59 19.07
CA ILE A 208 6.41 -3.13 19.48
C ILE A 208 6.06 -3.94 20.72
N GLU A 209 6.06 -3.30 21.90
CA GLU A 209 5.42 -3.86 23.08
C GLU A 209 3.92 -3.97 22.79
N VAL A 210 3.49 -5.15 22.35
CA VAL A 210 2.07 -5.48 22.24
C VAL A 210 1.56 -5.65 23.67
N ASP A 211 0.76 -4.69 24.13
CA ASP A 211 0.02 -4.85 25.38
C ASP A 211 -0.84 -6.12 25.31
N ASP A 212 -0.67 -7.04 26.26
CA ASP A 212 -1.43 -8.30 26.39
C ASP A 212 -2.93 -8.06 26.73
N GLY A 213 -3.36 -6.79 26.71
CA GLY A 213 -4.73 -6.33 26.91
C GLY A 213 -5.70 -6.65 25.77
N ILE A 214 -6.94 -6.18 25.93
CA ILE A 214 -7.99 -6.31 24.92
C ILE A 214 -7.68 -5.36 23.77
N TYR A 215 -7.45 -5.89 22.57
CA TYR A 215 -7.24 -5.07 21.36
C TYR A 215 -8.55 -4.42 20.91
N ASP A 216 -8.73 -3.16 21.25
CA ASP A 216 -9.94 -2.38 20.97
C ASP A 216 -9.75 -1.31 19.89
N LYS A 217 -10.76 -0.45 19.71
CA LYS A 217 -10.74 0.63 18.72
C LYS A 217 -9.62 1.63 18.97
N GLU A 218 -9.36 1.97 20.24
CA GLU A 218 -8.39 2.99 20.61
C GLU A 218 -6.97 2.47 20.40
N SER A 219 -6.69 1.24 20.84
CA SER A 219 -5.42 0.54 20.58
C SER A 219 -5.14 0.47 19.08
N MET A 220 -6.13 0.08 18.28
CA MET A 220 -5.98 0.00 16.83
C MET A 220 -5.72 1.36 16.17
N ILE A 221 -6.38 2.44 16.61
CA ILE A 221 -6.15 3.79 16.06
C ILE A 221 -4.73 4.24 16.39
N LEU A 222 -4.27 4.02 17.63
CA LEU A 222 -2.93 4.40 18.07
C LEU A 222 -1.86 3.68 17.28
N GLU A 223 -1.96 2.35 17.17
CA GLU A 223 -1.02 1.52 16.42
C GLU A 223 -0.97 1.94 14.94
N PHE A 224 -2.14 2.11 14.31
CA PHE A 224 -2.26 2.60 12.93
C PHE A 224 -1.54 3.96 12.73
N GLN A 225 -1.73 4.91 13.64
CA GLN A 225 -1.10 6.23 13.57
C GLN A 225 0.42 6.17 13.70
N GLN A 226 0.93 5.29 14.57
CA GLN A 226 2.37 5.06 14.72
C GLN A 226 2.95 4.44 13.44
N GLU A 227 2.33 3.38 12.93
CA GLU A 227 2.72 2.70 11.69
C GLU A 227 2.73 3.68 10.50
N GLN A 228 1.67 4.46 10.33
CA GLN A 228 1.59 5.49 9.28
C GLN A 228 2.63 6.59 9.44
N SER A 229 2.92 7.04 10.65
CA SER A 229 3.95 8.05 10.89
C SER A 229 5.34 7.52 10.53
N LYS A 230 5.64 6.26 10.87
CA LYS A 230 6.89 5.59 10.48
C LYS A 230 7.01 5.48 8.96
N ILE A 231 5.98 4.95 8.30
CA ILE A 231 5.93 4.82 6.83
C ILE A 231 6.14 6.17 6.15
N LYS A 232 5.44 7.22 6.61
CA LYS A 232 5.54 8.56 6.04
C LYS A 232 6.91 9.20 6.27
N SER A 233 7.48 9.02 7.46
CA SER A 233 8.83 9.49 7.78
C SER A 233 9.86 8.89 6.83
N LEU A 234 9.81 7.57 6.63
CA LEU A 234 10.66 6.84 5.69
C LEU A 234 10.49 7.33 4.26
N GLN A 235 9.24 7.43 3.81
CA GLN A 235 8.93 7.89 2.46
C GLN A 235 9.41 9.33 2.22
N GLN A 236 9.26 10.23 3.19
CA GLN A 236 9.77 11.60 3.12
C GLN A 236 11.30 11.63 3.11
N TYR A 237 11.93 10.84 3.97
CA TYR A 237 13.38 10.70 4.02
C TYR A 237 13.92 10.31 2.63
N PHE A 238 13.43 9.23 2.02
CA PHE A 238 13.90 8.80 0.70
C PHE A 238 13.52 9.75 -0.44
N ASN A 239 12.36 10.40 -0.37
CA ASN A 239 11.92 11.36 -1.39
C ASN A 239 12.71 12.67 -1.39
N ASN A 240 13.18 13.12 -0.22
CA ASN A 240 13.86 14.41 -0.06
C ASN A 240 15.39 14.31 -0.21
N ARG A 241 15.94 13.12 -0.49
CA ARG A 241 17.38 12.93 -0.67
C ARG A 241 17.93 13.78 -1.82
N SER A 242 19.05 14.45 -1.56
CA SER A 242 19.87 15.06 -2.61
C SER A 242 20.79 13.99 -3.21
N GLY A 243 20.34 13.31 -4.27
CA GLY A 243 21.12 12.23 -4.88
C GLY A 243 20.29 11.35 -5.81
N ASN A 244 20.71 10.11 -5.98
CA ASN A 244 19.92 9.12 -6.71
C ASN A 244 18.65 8.82 -5.90
N LYS A 245 17.47 8.96 -6.53
CA LYS A 245 16.21 8.55 -5.90
C LYS A 245 16.28 7.07 -5.54
N ILE A 246 15.84 6.70 -4.35
CA ILE A 246 15.71 5.32 -3.90
C ILE A 246 14.22 4.99 -3.93
N HIS A 247 13.85 3.95 -4.67
CA HIS A 247 12.46 3.51 -4.82
C HIS A 247 12.16 2.25 -3.99
N ALA A 248 13.19 1.55 -3.54
CA ALA A 248 13.09 0.40 -2.66
C ALA A 248 14.38 0.21 -1.86
N VAL A 249 14.27 -0.41 -0.69
CA VAL A 249 15.40 -0.76 0.16
C VAL A 249 15.31 -2.24 0.51
N GLY A 250 16.43 -2.93 0.40
CA GLY A 250 16.55 -4.34 0.73
C GLY A 250 17.92 -4.70 1.28
N SER A 251 18.07 -5.95 1.67
CA SER A 251 19.34 -6.54 2.08
C SER A 251 19.53 -7.89 1.40
N VAL A 252 20.79 -8.28 1.22
CA VAL A 252 21.11 -9.62 0.72
C VAL A 252 21.03 -10.60 1.88
N VAL A 253 20.23 -11.66 1.71
CA VAL A 253 20.00 -12.68 2.72
C VAL A 253 20.18 -14.06 2.09
N MET A 254 20.58 -15.04 2.90
CA MET A 254 20.64 -16.45 2.50
C MET A 254 19.22 -17.02 2.53
N ASP A 255 18.76 -17.55 1.40
CA ASP A 255 17.40 -18.09 1.24
C ASP A 255 17.29 -19.53 1.77
N ASN A 256 18.32 -20.35 1.49
CA ASN A 256 18.39 -21.76 1.86
C ASN A 256 19.22 -22.03 3.13
N TRP A 257 19.10 -21.16 4.14
CA TRP A 257 19.93 -21.25 5.36
C TRP A 257 19.81 -22.60 6.07
N ASN A 258 18.60 -23.16 6.15
CA ASN A 258 18.38 -24.47 6.78
C ASN A 258 19.10 -25.57 5.98
N GLU A 259 18.93 -25.57 4.67
CA GLU A 259 19.48 -26.61 3.79
C GLU A 259 21.01 -26.56 3.74
N HIS A 260 21.57 -25.35 3.70
CA HIS A 260 23.01 -25.13 3.78
C HIS A 260 23.58 -25.65 5.11
N MET A 261 22.93 -25.35 6.24
CA MET A 261 23.40 -25.75 7.57
C MET A 261 23.19 -27.25 7.86
N GLU A 262 22.08 -27.83 7.42
CA GLU A 262 21.73 -29.22 7.72
C GLU A 262 22.31 -30.22 6.71
N TRP A 263 22.34 -29.87 5.43
CA TRP A 263 22.66 -30.78 4.32
C TRP A 263 23.92 -30.39 3.54
N GLY A 264 24.53 -29.24 3.84
CA GLY A 264 25.75 -28.78 3.18
C GLY A 264 25.54 -28.37 1.72
N GLU A 265 24.32 -28.01 1.34
CA GLU A 265 23.99 -27.50 0.00
C GLU A 265 24.72 -26.17 -0.27
N GLU A 266 24.91 -25.80 -1.54
CA GLU A 266 25.54 -24.52 -1.87
C GLU A 266 24.64 -23.36 -1.41
N PRO A 267 25.21 -22.29 -0.81
CA PRO A 267 24.40 -21.21 -0.28
C PRO A 267 23.77 -20.39 -1.42
N GLU A 268 22.45 -20.25 -1.37
CA GLU A 268 21.65 -19.45 -2.28
C GLU A 268 21.30 -18.13 -1.62
N TYR A 269 21.56 -17.02 -2.30
CA TYR A 269 21.33 -15.68 -1.79
C TYR A 269 20.29 -14.96 -2.64
N VAL A 270 19.47 -14.15 -1.97
CA VAL A 270 18.44 -13.33 -2.60
C VAL A 270 18.50 -11.91 -2.05
N VAL A 271 17.99 -10.94 -2.81
CA VAL A 271 17.78 -9.60 -2.28
C VAL A 271 16.36 -9.49 -1.75
N ASN A 272 16.22 -9.43 -0.43
CA ASN A 272 14.93 -9.24 0.24
C ASN A 272 14.63 -7.75 0.36
N ILE A 273 13.51 -7.30 -0.19
CA ILE A 273 13.06 -5.91 -0.18
C ILE A 273 12.04 -5.70 0.93
N PHE A 274 12.46 -5.06 2.02
CA PHE A 274 11.60 -4.77 3.17
C PHE A 274 10.93 -3.38 3.10
N TRP A 275 11.38 -2.48 2.24
CA TRP A 275 10.71 -1.19 2.00
C TRP A 275 10.59 -0.88 0.51
N ARG A 276 9.43 -0.33 0.12
CA ARG A 276 9.16 0.13 -1.26
C ARG A 276 8.42 1.44 -1.21
N ASP A 277 8.76 2.33 -2.15
CA ASP A 277 7.99 3.51 -2.42
C ASP A 277 6.56 3.11 -2.82
N MET A 278 5.56 3.73 -2.17
CA MET A 278 4.15 3.40 -2.38
C MET A 278 3.73 3.53 -3.86
N TYR A 279 4.29 4.49 -4.59
CA TYR A 279 4.03 4.70 -6.01
C TYR A 279 4.52 3.53 -6.89
N PHE A 280 5.50 2.76 -6.40
CA PHE A 280 6.13 1.63 -7.06
C PHE A 280 5.70 0.26 -6.49
N ARG A 281 4.82 0.20 -5.48
CA ARG A 281 4.38 -1.04 -4.80
C ARG A 281 3.91 -2.17 -5.73
N LYS A 282 3.28 -1.85 -6.88
CA LYS A 282 2.83 -2.84 -7.89
C LYS A 282 3.86 -3.14 -9.00
N ILE A 283 5.06 -2.57 -8.91
CA ILE A 283 6.14 -2.69 -9.90
C ILE A 283 7.34 -3.41 -9.29
N ILE A 284 7.69 -3.07 -8.05
CA ILE A 284 8.86 -3.61 -7.35
C ILE A 284 8.44 -4.90 -6.64
N PRO A 285 9.08 -6.05 -6.95
CA PRO A 285 8.80 -7.31 -6.25
C PRO A 285 9.26 -7.24 -4.79
N ASP A 286 8.80 -8.18 -3.97
CA ASP A 286 9.26 -8.33 -2.59
C ASP A 286 10.66 -8.96 -2.49
N THR A 287 11.04 -9.75 -3.49
CA THR A 287 12.32 -10.47 -3.52
C THR A 287 12.89 -10.45 -4.93
N LEU A 288 14.20 -10.27 -5.06
CA LEU A 288 14.95 -10.46 -6.30
C LEU A 288 15.78 -11.73 -6.15
N TYR A 289 15.54 -12.69 -7.05
CA TYR A 289 16.26 -13.96 -7.11
C TYR A 289 17.43 -13.83 -8.08
N ASP A 290 18.51 -14.55 -7.80
CA ASP A 290 19.57 -14.78 -8.76
C ASP A 290 19.16 -15.95 -9.67
N ASP A 291 18.87 -15.67 -10.94
CA ASP A 291 18.60 -16.72 -11.92
C ASP A 291 19.89 -17.21 -12.63
N GLY A 292 21.06 -16.68 -12.24
CA GLY A 292 22.37 -17.00 -12.79
C GLY A 292 22.65 -16.40 -14.17
N TYR A 293 21.69 -15.72 -14.79
CA TYR A 293 21.81 -15.15 -16.13
C TYR A 293 21.61 -13.64 -16.18
N ASP A 294 21.00 -13.07 -15.15
CA ASP A 294 20.71 -11.65 -15.08
C ASP A 294 21.73 -10.85 -14.25
N GLY A 295 21.50 -9.55 -14.13
CA GLY A 295 22.39 -8.65 -13.41
C GLY A 295 22.24 -8.73 -11.89
N ILE A 296 21.24 -9.43 -11.35
CA ILE A 296 21.00 -9.52 -9.90
C ILE A 296 22.17 -10.25 -9.22
N HIS A 297 22.78 -11.24 -9.90
CA HIS A 297 24.02 -11.87 -9.46
C HIS A 297 25.10 -10.85 -9.07
N SER A 298 25.26 -9.78 -9.86
CA SER A 298 26.26 -8.73 -9.58
C SER A 298 25.96 -7.92 -8.32
N ILE A 299 24.68 -7.80 -7.96
CA ILE A 299 24.28 -7.15 -6.71
C ILE A 299 24.66 -8.05 -5.53
N ILE A 300 24.28 -9.33 -5.60
CA ILE A 300 24.53 -10.33 -4.56
C ILE A 300 26.03 -10.52 -4.33
N ALA A 301 26.80 -10.74 -5.39
CA ALA A 301 28.25 -10.96 -5.32
C ALA A 301 29.04 -9.77 -4.73
N LYS A 302 28.45 -8.58 -4.67
CA LYS A 302 29.08 -7.41 -4.03
C LYS A 302 28.86 -7.36 -2.52
N HIS A 303 27.87 -8.11 -2.01
CA HIS A 303 27.41 -8.06 -0.61
C HIS A 303 27.61 -9.37 0.15
N VAL A 304 28.12 -10.41 -0.51
CA VAL A 304 28.42 -11.74 0.05
C VAL A 304 29.90 -12.05 -0.13
#